data_AF-R7Q441-F1
#
_entry.id   AF-R7Q441-F1
#
_cell.length_a   1.000
_cell.length_b   1.000
_cell.length_c   1.000
_cell.angle_alpha   90.00
_cell.angle_beta   90.00
_cell.angle_gamma   90.00
#
_symmetry.space_group_name_H-M   'P 1'
#
loop_
_entity.id
_entity.type
_entity.pdbx_description
1 polymer ?
#
loop_
_entity_poly.entity_id
_entity_poly.type
_entity_poly.pdbx_seq_one_letter_code
_entity_poly.pdbx_strand_id
1 'polypeptide(L)'
;MVARCATFPILVTLLPFRVAHSIRCQHSKHCTTDDPKLLGLCAPRHRVCFTIPHPARHITDDDDHDDEDAPLFVSLSELIEEANADKLSVAAKRDVIDAVKTIYMDVNPHRFLHENLLKIDFPAALDSIDITEELTNVEFHENMMNAFQLMDDYHSVFLAPEPLRTSVATLGFVVAKFFEEGSRQRQYIVNDLLAELIPSNSSFGIGSELLLIDGVPIDKYVLTLGKNSSASNLAAQIDSGIFLVSFRTLAFDPIPFSSTVDIVYLKSEGIRK
;
A
#
# COMPACT_ATOMS: atom_id res chain seq x y z
N MET A 1 -5.22 4.77 31.01
CA MET A 1 -5.09 3.80 29.90
C MET A 1 -3.67 3.29 29.87
N VAL A 2 -3.45 1.97 29.74
CA VAL A 2 -2.11 1.38 29.71
C VAL A 2 -1.75 1.06 28.26
N ALA A 3 -0.64 1.61 27.78
CA ALA A 3 -0.11 1.28 26.46
C ALA A 3 0.37 -0.17 26.41
N ARG A 4 0.05 -0.85 25.30
CA ARG A 4 0.41 -2.25 25.05
C ARG A 4 1.19 -2.33 23.75
N CYS A 5 2.07 -3.32 23.65
CA CYS A 5 2.79 -3.64 22.43
C CYS A 5 2.36 -5.01 21.92
N ALA A 6 2.19 -5.16 20.61
CA ALA A 6 2.02 -6.46 19.96
C ALA A 6 2.74 -6.45 18.61
N THR A 7 3.35 -7.58 18.29
CA THR A 7 4.00 -7.83 17.01
C THR A 7 3.01 -8.47 16.06
N PHE A 8 2.90 -7.91 14.85
CA PHE A 8 1.99 -8.36 13.80
C PHE A 8 2.81 -8.92 12.64
N PRO A 9 2.48 -10.13 12.13
CA PRO A 9 3.03 -10.59 10.87
C PRO A 9 2.45 -9.77 9.72
N ILE A 10 3.28 -9.45 8.73
CA ILE A 10 2.80 -8.94 7.45
C ILE A 10 2.43 -10.14 6.58
N LEU A 11 1.15 -10.16 6.23
CA LEU A 11 0.55 -11.21 5.43
C LEU A 11 0.30 -10.70 4.02
N VAL A 12 0.41 -11.59 3.05
CA VAL A 12 0.18 -11.29 1.65
C VAL A 12 -1.00 -12.09 1.17
N THR A 13 -1.91 -11.45 0.46
CA THR A 13 -2.99 -12.12 -0.26
C THR A 13 -2.93 -11.76 -1.74
N LEU A 14 -3.39 -12.68 -2.59
CA LEU A 14 -3.54 -12.44 -4.02
C LEU A 14 -4.82 -11.64 -4.26
N LEU A 15 -4.68 -10.51 -4.95
CA LEU A 15 -5.81 -9.73 -5.44
C LEU A 15 -5.70 -9.61 -6.96
N PRO A 16 -6.79 -9.84 -7.72
CA PRO A 16 -6.76 -9.59 -9.15
C PRO A 16 -6.43 -8.11 -9.39
N PHE A 17 -5.43 -7.85 -10.25
CA PHE A 17 -4.83 -6.53 -10.50
C PHE A 17 -5.84 -5.37 -10.73
N ARG A 18 -7.00 -5.67 -11.35
CA ARG A 18 -8.08 -4.68 -11.56
C ARG A 18 -8.64 -4.11 -10.25
N VAL A 19 -8.68 -4.90 -9.19
CA VAL A 19 -9.18 -4.50 -7.87
C VAL A 19 -8.15 -3.60 -7.18
N ALA A 20 -6.86 -3.96 -7.22
CA ALA A 20 -5.79 -3.17 -6.60
C ALA A 20 -5.64 -1.76 -7.22
N HIS A 21 -5.71 -1.66 -8.55
CA HIS A 21 -5.65 -0.35 -9.24
C HIS A 21 -6.90 0.51 -8.97
N SER A 22 -8.09 -0.10 -8.89
CA SER A 22 -9.33 0.60 -8.54
C SER A 22 -9.31 1.18 -7.13
N ILE A 23 -8.74 0.46 -6.15
CA ILE A 23 -8.66 0.92 -4.74
C ILE A 23 -7.82 2.22 -4.63
N ARG A 24 -6.71 2.33 -5.38
CA ARG A 24 -5.88 3.54 -5.39
C ARG A 24 -6.54 4.69 -6.18
N CYS A 25 -7.21 4.40 -7.30
CA CYS A 25 -7.88 5.44 -8.12
C CYS A 25 -9.14 6.03 -7.48
N GLN A 26 -9.84 5.31 -6.59
CA GLN A 26 -11.02 5.84 -5.89
C GLN A 26 -10.72 7.03 -4.95
N HIS A 27 -9.45 7.33 -4.70
CA HIS A 27 -9.04 8.50 -3.91
C HIS A 27 -9.00 9.82 -4.69
N SER A 28 -9.12 9.81 -6.02
CA SER A 28 -8.99 11.03 -6.85
C SER A 28 -10.27 11.49 -7.56
N LYS A 29 -11.38 10.75 -7.51
CA LYS A 29 -12.63 11.14 -8.21
C LYS A 29 -13.87 10.98 -7.35
N HIS A 30 -14.76 11.97 -7.43
CA HIS A 30 -16.17 11.84 -7.07
C HIS A 30 -16.73 10.57 -7.73
N CYS A 31 -17.18 9.60 -6.93
CA CYS A 31 -17.96 8.47 -7.41
C CYS A 31 -19.27 8.99 -8.02
N THR A 32 -19.34 9.05 -9.34
CA THR A 32 -20.59 8.96 -10.09
C THR A 32 -20.64 7.57 -10.70
N THR A 33 -21.09 6.58 -9.94
CA THR A 33 -21.42 5.26 -10.46
C THR A 33 -22.91 5.04 -10.31
N ASP A 34 -23.61 5.12 -11.44
CA ASP A 34 -25.02 4.76 -11.64
C ASP A 34 -25.20 3.22 -11.61
N ASP A 35 -24.66 2.54 -10.60
CA ASP A 35 -24.92 1.13 -10.37
C ASP A 35 -25.93 0.95 -9.23
N PRO A 36 -27.19 0.59 -9.53
CA PRO A 36 -28.25 0.53 -8.53
C PRO A 36 -28.06 -0.57 -7.48
N LYS A 37 -27.06 -1.45 -7.61
CA LYS A 37 -26.71 -2.43 -6.58
C LYS A 37 -25.74 -1.90 -5.50
N LEU A 38 -25.15 -0.73 -5.70
CA LEU A 38 -24.27 -0.03 -4.73
C LEU A 38 -24.98 1.12 -3.99
N LEU A 39 -26.26 1.39 -4.29
CA LEU A 39 -27.05 2.52 -3.78
C LEU A 39 -27.43 2.46 -2.28
N GLY A 40 -26.94 1.48 -1.52
CA GLY A 40 -27.31 1.30 -0.11
C GLY A 40 -26.51 2.10 0.93
N LEU A 41 -25.38 2.74 0.57
CA LEU A 41 -24.42 3.24 1.58
C LEU A 41 -23.91 4.68 1.37
N CYS A 42 -24.41 5.42 0.38
CA CYS A 42 -24.02 6.82 0.18
C CYS A 42 -24.94 7.79 0.93
N ALA A 43 -24.61 8.09 2.19
CA ALA A 43 -25.06 9.32 2.84
C ALA A 43 -23.96 10.41 2.73
N PRO A 44 -24.32 11.70 2.55
CA PRO A 44 -23.36 12.74 2.23
C PRO A 44 -22.72 13.27 3.51
N ARG A 45 -21.49 12.83 3.80
CA ARG A 45 -20.44 13.55 4.54
C ARG A 45 -19.26 12.60 4.75
N HIS A 46 -18.17 12.87 4.04
CA HIS A 46 -16.80 12.39 4.26
C HIS A 46 -16.66 11.09 5.08
N ARG A 47 -17.08 9.97 4.51
CA ARG A 47 -16.65 8.63 4.96
C ARG A 47 -16.25 7.84 3.73
N VAL A 48 -14.95 7.77 3.48
CA VAL A 48 -14.41 6.68 2.66
C VAL A 48 -14.49 5.45 3.56
N CYS A 49 -15.50 4.61 3.34
CA CYS A 49 -15.63 3.34 4.03
C CYS A 49 -14.62 2.37 3.42
N PHE A 50 -13.51 2.16 4.12
CA PHE A 50 -12.57 1.09 3.82
C PHE A 50 -13.04 -0.17 4.55
N THR A 51 -13.63 -1.09 3.82
CA THR A 51 -13.84 -2.47 4.30
C THR A 51 -12.66 -3.31 3.83
N ILE A 52 -12.14 -4.17 4.70
CA ILE A 52 -11.19 -5.19 4.25
C ILE A 52 -11.90 -6.02 3.17
N PRO A 53 -11.36 -6.16 1.95
CA PRO A 53 -11.95 -7.06 0.98
C PRO A 53 -11.94 -8.45 1.61
N HIS A 54 -13.14 -8.92 1.98
CA HIS A 54 -13.31 -10.27 2.46
C HIS A 54 -13.24 -11.17 1.23
N PRO A 55 -12.30 -12.12 1.15
CA PRO A 55 -12.11 -12.94 -0.05
C PRO A 55 -13.29 -13.88 -0.33
N ALA A 56 -14.27 -13.96 0.57
CA ALA A 56 -15.52 -14.69 0.34
C ALA A 56 -16.68 -13.71 0.08
N ARG A 57 -16.91 -13.35 -1.18
CA ARG A 57 -18.25 -13.10 -1.75
C ARG A 57 -18.17 -13.10 -3.27
N HIS A 58 -18.39 -14.31 -3.82
CA HIS A 58 -18.86 -14.61 -5.17
C HIS A 58 -19.12 -13.40 -6.09
N ILE A 59 -18.27 -13.23 -7.09
CA ILE A 59 -18.75 -12.85 -8.42
C ILE A 59 -19.14 -14.19 -9.06
N THR A 60 -20.43 -14.49 -9.05
CA THR A 60 -20.97 -15.61 -9.83
C THR A 60 -20.77 -15.29 -11.30
N ASP A 61 -19.95 -16.08 -11.98
CA ASP A 61 -20.24 -16.63 -13.30
C ASP A 61 -19.46 -17.95 -13.36
N ASP A 62 -20.22 -19.04 -13.30
CA ASP A 62 -19.89 -20.45 -13.59
C ASP A 62 -18.42 -20.77 -13.94
N ASP A 63 -17.67 -21.33 -12.97
CA ASP A 63 -16.59 -22.30 -13.23
C ASP A 63 -16.29 -23.05 -11.92
N ASP A 64 -16.82 -24.28 -11.82
CA ASP A 64 -16.56 -25.25 -10.76
C ASP A 64 -15.13 -25.79 -10.88
N HIS A 65 -14.15 -25.08 -10.31
CA HIS A 65 -12.85 -25.65 -9.98
C HIS A 65 -12.66 -25.68 -8.46
N ASP A 66 -12.68 -26.90 -7.93
CA ASP A 66 -12.39 -27.29 -6.56
C ASP A 66 -10.92 -26.98 -6.19
N ASP A 67 -10.55 -25.71 -6.05
CA ASP A 67 -9.28 -25.29 -5.44
C ASP A 67 -9.46 -25.15 -3.90
N GLU A 68 -9.85 -26.24 -3.24
CA GLU A 68 -9.66 -26.39 -1.79
C GLU A 68 -8.16 -26.65 -1.55
N ASP A 69 -7.44 -25.66 -1.00
CA ASP A 69 -6.23 -25.79 -0.14
C ASP A 69 -5.15 -24.70 -0.34
N ALA A 70 -5.33 -23.70 -1.22
CA ALA A 70 -4.40 -22.58 -1.28
C ALA A 70 -4.54 -21.69 -0.03
N PRO A 71 -3.49 -21.44 0.76
CA PRO A 71 -3.59 -20.58 1.93
C PRO A 71 -4.00 -19.17 1.49
N LEU A 72 -5.10 -18.69 2.06
CA LEU A 72 -5.69 -17.37 1.80
C LEU A 72 -4.68 -16.21 1.99
N PHE A 73 -3.68 -16.47 2.82
CA PHE A 73 -2.58 -15.59 3.14
C PHE A 73 -1.26 -16.36 3.17
N VAL A 74 -0.23 -15.82 2.52
CA VAL A 74 1.16 -16.28 2.63
C VAL A 74 2.00 -15.26 3.40
N SER A 75 3.16 -15.67 3.92
CA SER A 75 4.05 -14.73 4.60
C SER A 75 4.74 -13.79 3.60
N LEU A 76 4.99 -12.54 3.99
CA LEU A 76 5.75 -11.62 3.13
C LEU A 76 7.16 -12.16 2.80
N SER A 77 7.82 -12.83 3.75
CA SER A 77 9.14 -13.41 3.54
C SER A 77 9.15 -14.48 2.44
N GLU A 78 8.14 -15.35 2.42
CA GLU A 78 8.00 -16.40 1.42
C GLU A 78 7.79 -15.82 0.01
N LEU A 79 6.93 -14.79 -0.11
CA LEU A 79 6.74 -14.08 -1.37
C LEU A 79 8.04 -13.41 -1.85
N ILE A 80 8.80 -12.79 -0.95
CA ILE A 80 10.07 -12.12 -1.28
C ILE A 80 11.11 -13.15 -1.74
N GLU A 81 11.17 -14.33 -1.11
CA GLU A 81 12.03 -15.43 -1.54
C GLU A 81 11.66 -15.91 -2.95
N GLU A 82 10.36 -16.10 -3.23
CA GLU A 82 9.86 -16.47 -4.55
C GLU A 82 10.20 -15.41 -5.61
N ALA A 83 9.94 -14.13 -5.33
CA ALA A 83 10.26 -13.02 -6.23
C ALA A 83 11.77 -12.89 -6.54
N ASN A 84 12.62 -13.39 -5.65
CA ASN A 84 14.07 -13.42 -5.83
C ASN A 84 14.60 -14.71 -6.47
N ALA A 85 13.74 -15.71 -6.72
CA ALA A 85 14.16 -16.98 -7.30
C ALA A 85 14.67 -16.83 -8.74
N ASP A 86 14.01 -16.00 -9.57
CA ASP A 86 14.38 -15.77 -10.96
C ASP A 86 15.33 -14.57 -11.12
N LYS A 87 16.59 -14.71 -10.74
CA LYS A 87 17.56 -13.60 -10.69
C LYS A 87 17.81 -12.97 -12.06
N LEU A 88 17.38 -11.71 -12.21
CA LEU A 88 17.77 -10.87 -13.34
C LEU A 88 19.28 -10.61 -13.30
N SER A 89 19.94 -10.84 -14.43
CA SER A 89 21.35 -10.51 -14.59
C SER A 89 21.59 -9.00 -14.49
N VAL A 90 22.81 -8.60 -14.14
CA VAL A 90 23.24 -7.19 -14.12
C VAL A 90 23.00 -6.52 -15.48
N ALA A 91 23.25 -7.24 -16.57
CA ALA A 91 22.99 -6.76 -17.93
C ALA A 91 21.49 -6.52 -18.16
N ALA A 92 20.63 -7.48 -17.80
CA ALA A 92 19.18 -7.34 -17.96
C ALA A 92 18.61 -6.17 -17.13
N LYS A 93 19.12 -5.95 -15.91
CA LYS A 93 18.72 -4.79 -15.08
C LYS A 93 19.08 -3.46 -15.76
N ARG A 94 20.27 -3.37 -16.37
CA ARG A 94 20.69 -2.19 -17.16
C ARG A 94 19.82 -1.99 -18.39
N ASP A 95 19.53 -3.05 -19.12
CA ASP A 95 18.66 -3.00 -20.30
C ASP A 95 17.26 -2.46 -19.95
N VAL A 96 16.71 -2.86 -18.79
CA VAL A 96 15.44 -2.31 -18.28
C VAL A 96 15.55 -0.82 -17.99
N ILE A 97 16.61 -0.37 -17.31
CA ILE A 97 16.82 1.07 -17.04
C ILE A 97 16.91 1.86 -18.35
N ASP A 98 17.70 1.40 -19.30
CA ASP A 98 17.91 2.09 -20.58
C ASP A 98 16.63 2.13 -21.43
N ALA A 99 15.84 1.04 -21.42
CA ALA A 99 14.53 1.01 -22.06
C ALA A 99 13.57 2.02 -21.41
N VAL A 100 13.52 2.09 -20.08
CA VAL A 100 12.66 3.03 -19.35
C VAL A 100 13.07 4.48 -19.64
N LYS A 101 14.36 4.80 -19.66
CA LYS A 101 14.85 6.13 -20.04
C LYS A 101 14.41 6.50 -21.46
N THR A 102 14.52 5.57 -22.39
CA THR A 102 14.09 5.78 -23.79
C THR A 102 12.60 6.10 -23.85
N ILE A 103 11.76 5.30 -23.19
CA ILE A 103 10.31 5.53 -23.11
C ILE A 103 10.01 6.90 -22.47
N TYR A 104 10.69 7.24 -21.37
CA TYR A 104 10.52 8.53 -20.72
C TYR A 104 10.88 9.71 -21.64
N MET A 105 12.01 9.61 -22.34
CA MET A 105 12.52 10.68 -23.19
C MET A 105 11.70 10.86 -24.47
N ASP A 106 11.17 9.78 -25.03
CA ASP A 106 10.54 9.82 -26.35
C ASP A 106 9.01 9.87 -26.29
N VAL A 107 8.41 9.33 -25.22
CA VAL A 107 6.96 9.04 -25.17
C VAL A 107 6.25 9.74 -24.01
N ASN A 108 6.93 10.02 -22.89
CA ASN A 108 6.22 10.53 -21.70
C ASN A 108 5.62 11.94 -21.97
N PRO A 109 4.28 12.08 -21.97
CA PRO A 109 3.62 13.35 -22.29
C PRO A 109 3.88 14.42 -21.23
N HIS A 110 4.21 14.02 -20.00
CA HIS A 110 4.47 14.90 -18.88
C HIS A 110 5.95 15.23 -18.70
N ARG A 111 6.86 14.75 -19.57
CA ARG A 111 8.30 15.05 -19.47
C ARG A 111 8.58 16.54 -19.31
N PHE A 112 7.94 17.38 -20.14
CA PHE A 112 8.12 18.82 -20.07
C PHE A 112 7.77 19.38 -18.68
N LEU A 113 6.67 18.90 -18.07
CA LEU A 113 6.24 19.27 -16.73
C LEU A 113 7.28 18.86 -15.68
N HIS A 114 7.72 17.61 -15.73
CA HIS A 114 8.69 17.06 -14.77
C HIS A 114 10.01 17.84 -14.79
N GLU A 115 10.60 18.05 -15.97
CA GLU A 115 11.91 18.70 -16.10
C GLU A 115 11.85 20.21 -15.87
N ASN A 116 10.84 20.89 -16.43
CA ASN A 116 10.83 22.35 -16.46
C ASN A 116 10.10 22.96 -15.27
N LEU A 117 8.99 22.36 -14.82
CA LEU A 117 8.21 22.89 -13.71
C LEU A 117 8.67 22.29 -12.37
N LEU A 118 8.74 20.96 -12.29
CA LEU A 118 9.05 20.26 -11.05
C LEU A 118 10.55 20.11 -10.79
N LYS A 119 11.39 20.40 -11.81
CA LYS A 119 12.86 20.31 -11.73
C LYS A 119 13.33 18.91 -11.36
N ILE A 120 12.61 17.89 -11.83
CA ILE A 120 12.92 16.48 -11.63
C ILE A 120 13.80 16.00 -12.78
N ASP A 121 14.95 15.43 -12.44
CA ASP A 121 15.83 14.72 -13.39
C ASP A 121 15.64 13.21 -13.22
N PHE A 122 14.62 12.68 -13.90
CA PHE A 122 14.27 11.27 -13.81
C PHE A 122 15.33 10.33 -14.40
N PRO A 123 15.96 10.61 -15.56
CA PRO A 123 17.10 9.82 -16.03
C PRO A 123 18.24 9.74 -15.00
N ALA A 124 18.61 10.85 -14.36
CA ALA A 124 19.62 10.84 -13.31
C ALA A 124 19.20 10.03 -12.07
N ALA A 125 17.91 10.06 -11.70
CA ALA A 125 17.39 9.20 -10.63
C ALA A 125 17.54 7.70 -10.97
N LEU A 126 17.28 7.30 -12.22
CA LEU A 126 17.51 5.93 -12.67
C LEU A 126 19.00 5.58 -12.70
N ASP A 127 19.87 6.50 -13.12
CA ASP A 127 21.33 6.31 -13.09
C ASP A 127 21.91 6.18 -11.68
N SER A 128 21.18 6.65 -10.66
CA SER A 128 21.61 6.52 -9.27
C SER A 128 21.38 5.13 -8.67
N ILE A 129 20.67 4.24 -9.38
CA ILE A 129 20.44 2.87 -8.95
C ILE A 129 21.74 2.08 -9.10
N ASP A 130 22.34 1.68 -7.98
CA ASP A 130 23.59 0.91 -7.95
C ASP A 130 23.36 -0.55 -8.35
N ILE A 131 23.54 -0.85 -9.64
CA ILE A 131 23.38 -2.22 -10.17
C ILE A 131 24.66 -3.01 -9.92
N THR A 132 24.61 -3.81 -8.85
CA THR A 132 25.64 -4.78 -8.47
C THR A 132 25.16 -6.23 -8.68
N GLU A 133 26.07 -7.19 -8.55
CA GLU A 133 25.71 -8.62 -8.53
C GLU A 133 24.95 -9.03 -7.26
N GLU A 134 25.12 -8.27 -6.18
CA GLU A 134 24.49 -8.49 -4.88
C GLU A 134 23.05 -7.94 -4.82
N LEU A 135 22.72 -6.98 -5.68
CA LEU A 135 21.38 -6.38 -5.75
C LEU A 135 20.35 -7.45 -6.13
N THR A 136 19.44 -7.73 -5.20
CA THR A 136 18.35 -8.68 -5.41
C THR A 136 17.33 -8.15 -6.42
N ASN A 137 16.44 -9.02 -6.92
CA ASN A 137 15.40 -8.56 -7.85
C ASN A 137 14.40 -7.65 -7.16
N VAL A 138 14.01 -8.00 -5.94
CA VAL A 138 13.07 -7.22 -5.15
C VAL A 138 13.63 -5.81 -4.90
N GLU A 139 14.89 -5.71 -4.47
CA GLU A 139 15.55 -4.40 -4.29
C GLU A 139 15.65 -3.62 -5.61
N PHE A 140 15.94 -4.30 -6.72
CA PHE A 140 15.94 -3.64 -8.04
C PHE A 140 14.56 -3.06 -8.38
N HIS A 141 13.49 -3.86 -8.22
CA HIS A 141 12.13 -3.40 -8.48
C HIS A 141 11.68 -2.29 -7.53
N GLU A 142 12.05 -2.36 -6.26
CA GLU A 142 11.79 -1.30 -5.29
C GLU A 142 12.51 0.01 -5.66
N ASN A 143 13.78 -0.07 -6.07
CA ASN A 143 14.53 1.09 -6.56
C ASN A 143 13.87 1.71 -7.81
N MET A 144 13.38 0.88 -8.73
CA MET A 144 12.60 1.34 -9.87
C MET A 144 11.30 2.02 -9.44
N MET A 145 10.52 1.44 -8.52
CA MET A 145 9.31 2.08 -8.00
C MET A 145 9.60 3.43 -7.34
N ASN A 146 10.64 3.50 -6.51
CA ASN A 146 11.07 4.72 -5.84
C ASN A 146 11.45 5.81 -6.85
N ALA A 147 12.18 5.46 -7.93
CA ALA A 147 12.50 6.39 -9.00
C ALA A 147 11.22 6.94 -9.66
N PHE A 148 10.22 6.10 -9.92
CA PHE A 148 8.96 6.54 -10.51
C PHE A 148 8.12 7.40 -9.56
N GLN A 149 8.15 7.14 -8.26
CA GLN A 149 7.47 7.97 -7.26
C GLN A 149 8.04 9.40 -7.25
N LEU A 150 9.33 9.59 -7.54
CA LEU A 150 9.94 10.93 -7.65
C LEU A 150 9.32 11.77 -8.76
N MET A 151 8.73 11.17 -9.80
CA MET A 151 8.07 11.93 -10.88
C MET A 151 6.79 12.63 -10.42
N ASP A 152 6.22 12.24 -9.27
CA ASP A 152 4.94 12.74 -8.73
C ASP A 152 3.79 12.66 -9.76
N ASP A 153 3.77 11.58 -10.56
CA ASP A 153 2.77 11.33 -11.60
C ASP A 153 2.06 9.99 -11.39
N TYR A 154 0.77 10.05 -11.07
CA TYR A 154 -0.08 8.86 -10.88
C TYR A 154 -0.25 7.99 -12.13
N HIS A 155 -0.02 8.54 -13.33
CA HIS A 155 -0.21 7.80 -14.58
C HIS A 155 1.09 7.17 -15.10
N SER A 156 2.23 7.57 -14.53
CA SER A 156 3.55 7.03 -14.86
C SER A 156 4.04 6.21 -13.68
N VAL A 157 3.75 4.91 -13.67
CA VAL A 157 4.14 3.99 -12.58
C VAL A 157 4.95 2.82 -13.11
N PHE A 158 5.94 2.38 -12.33
CA PHE A 158 6.60 1.09 -12.53
C PHE A 158 5.74 -0.01 -11.91
N LEU A 159 5.47 -1.07 -12.67
CA LEU A 159 4.80 -2.26 -12.17
C LEU A 159 5.83 -3.37 -12.01
N ALA A 160 6.01 -3.86 -10.78
CA ALA A 160 6.81 -5.07 -10.56
C ALA A 160 6.21 -6.28 -11.30
N PRO A 161 7.04 -7.26 -11.69
CA PRO A 161 6.59 -8.51 -12.26
C PRO A 161 5.91 -9.40 -11.20
N GLU A 162 5.35 -10.53 -11.64
CA GLU A 162 4.90 -11.58 -10.72
C GLU A 162 6.09 -12.10 -9.88
N PRO A 163 5.87 -12.52 -8.63
CA PRO A 163 4.56 -12.61 -7.94
C PRO A 163 4.11 -11.30 -7.25
N LEU A 164 4.96 -10.25 -7.27
CA LEU A 164 4.65 -8.99 -6.59
C LEU A 164 3.45 -8.26 -7.21
N ARG A 165 3.28 -8.37 -8.54
CA ARG A 165 2.24 -7.67 -9.30
C ARG A 165 0.81 -7.94 -8.83
N THR A 166 0.52 -9.16 -8.40
CA THR A 166 -0.82 -9.58 -7.97
C THR A 166 -0.97 -9.65 -6.45
N SER A 167 0.06 -9.22 -5.72
CA SER A 167 0.15 -9.37 -4.28
C SER A 167 -0.19 -8.08 -3.53
N VAL A 168 -0.94 -8.22 -2.43
CA VAL A 168 -1.22 -7.13 -1.50
C VAL A 168 -0.78 -7.54 -0.09
N ALA A 169 0.13 -6.76 0.48
CA ALA A 169 0.53 -6.90 1.86
C ALA A 169 -0.47 -6.20 2.79
N THR A 170 -0.80 -6.84 3.91
CA THR A 170 -1.72 -6.31 4.92
C THR A 170 -1.29 -6.73 6.33
N LEU A 171 -1.67 -5.90 7.30
CA LEU A 171 -1.58 -6.22 8.73
C LEU A 171 -2.88 -6.82 9.29
N GLY A 172 -3.90 -7.03 8.44
CA GLY A 172 -5.19 -7.60 8.83
C GLY A 172 -6.12 -6.60 9.53
N PHE A 173 -5.83 -5.30 9.50
CA PHE A 173 -6.71 -4.26 10.04
C PHE A 173 -6.66 -2.96 9.24
N VAL A 174 -7.72 -2.17 9.36
CA VAL A 174 -7.91 -0.88 8.70
C VAL A 174 -7.76 0.25 9.70
N VAL A 175 -6.98 1.26 9.35
CA VAL A 175 -6.78 2.46 10.15
C VAL A 175 -7.69 3.59 9.65
N ALA A 176 -8.28 4.34 10.57
CA ALA A 176 -8.94 5.60 10.29
C ALA A 176 -8.35 6.72 11.14
N LYS A 177 -8.38 7.94 10.61
CA LYS A 177 -8.08 9.15 11.39
C LYS A 177 -9.32 9.68 12.08
N PHE A 178 -9.14 10.24 13.27
CA PHE A 178 -10.15 11.06 13.92
C PHE A 178 -9.46 12.20 14.69
N PHE A 179 -10.27 13.15 15.14
CA PHE A 179 -9.84 14.27 15.97
C PHE A 179 -10.68 14.23 17.24
N GLU A 180 -10.03 14.28 18.39
CA GLU A 180 -10.72 14.46 19.67
C GLU A 180 -11.34 15.86 19.74
N GLU A 181 -12.49 15.99 20.42
CA GLU A 181 -13.20 17.27 20.51
C GLU A 181 -12.31 18.36 21.11
N GLY A 182 -12.18 19.48 20.40
CA GLY A 182 -11.29 20.59 20.79
C GLY A 182 -9.80 20.35 20.56
N SER A 183 -9.39 19.16 20.11
CA SER A 183 -7.99 18.85 19.79
C SER A 183 -7.67 19.15 18.32
N ARG A 184 -6.47 19.69 18.08
CA ARG A 184 -5.89 19.81 16.73
C ARG A 184 -5.01 18.62 16.37
N GLN A 185 -4.82 17.69 17.31
CA GLN A 185 -3.98 16.51 17.12
C GLN A 185 -4.80 15.40 16.46
N ARG A 186 -4.27 14.86 15.37
CA ARG A 186 -4.81 13.66 14.72
C ARG A 186 -4.52 12.45 15.60
N GLN A 187 -5.53 11.62 15.79
CA GLN A 187 -5.41 10.30 16.39
C GLN A 187 -5.81 9.25 15.34
N TYR A 188 -5.29 8.03 15.50
CA TYR A 188 -5.44 6.94 14.54
C TYR A 188 -6.03 5.75 15.26
N ILE A 189 -7.13 5.21 14.75
CA ILE A 189 -7.84 4.07 15.34
C ILE A 189 -7.97 2.93 14.36
N VAL A 190 -8.04 1.73 14.90
CA VAL A 190 -8.52 0.56 14.15
C VAL A 190 -10.01 0.72 13.89
N ASN A 191 -10.40 0.85 12.62
CA ASN A 191 -11.79 0.96 12.20
C ASN A 191 -12.41 -0.40 11.87
N ASP A 192 -11.62 -1.30 11.29
CA ASP A 192 -12.05 -2.64 10.87
C ASP A 192 -10.89 -3.63 11.00
N LEU A 193 -11.17 -4.92 11.14
CA LEU A 193 -10.14 -5.97 11.24
C LEU A 193 -10.64 -7.35 10.81
N LEU A 194 -9.71 -8.19 10.35
CA LEU A 194 -9.92 -9.63 10.20
C LEU A 194 -9.45 -10.31 11.48
N ALA A 195 -10.39 -10.70 12.34
CA ALA A 195 -10.10 -11.24 13.67
C ALA A 195 -9.14 -12.45 13.65
N GLU A 196 -9.21 -13.25 12.59
CA GLU A 196 -8.37 -14.43 12.35
C GLU A 196 -6.88 -14.07 12.17
N LEU A 197 -6.57 -12.84 11.74
CA LEU A 197 -5.20 -12.38 11.50
C LEU A 197 -4.61 -11.61 12.69
N ILE A 198 -5.42 -11.30 13.70
CA ILE A 198 -4.98 -10.58 14.89
C ILE A 198 -4.39 -11.57 15.89
N PRO A 199 -3.21 -11.28 16.50
CA PRO A 199 -2.61 -12.17 17.49
C PRO A 199 -3.59 -12.49 18.62
N SER A 200 -3.86 -13.78 18.84
CA SER A 200 -4.95 -14.27 19.71
C SER A 200 -4.81 -13.85 21.18
N ASN A 201 -3.60 -13.54 21.60
CA ASN A 201 -3.27 -13.09 22.96
C ASN A 201 -3.21 -11.56 23.09
N SER A 202 -3.48 -10.82 22.02
CA SER A 202 -3.52 -9.36 22.05
C SER A 202 -4.89 -8.87 22.49
N SER A 203 -4.92 -7.74 23.19
CA SER A 203 -6.16 -6.99 23.40
C SER A 203 -6.41 -5.99 22.28
N PHE A 204 -5.80 -6.22 21.12
CA PHE A 204 -5.92 -5.36 19.96
C PHE A 204 -7.27 -5.63 19.29
N GLY A 205 -7.97 -4.58 18.90
CA GLY A 205 -9.31 -4.72 18.37
C GLY A 205 -9.81 -3.43 17.75
N ILE A 206 -11.03 -3.47 17.20
CA ILE A 206 -11.71 -2.28 16.69
C ILE A 206 -11.79 -1.23 17.80
N GLY A 207 -11.43 0.01 17.45
CA GLY A 207 -11.34 1.14 18.36
C GLY A 207 -9.99 1.28 19.08
N SER A 208 -9.06 0.34 18.97
CA SER A 208 -7.70 0.52 19.49
C SER A 208 -7.04 1.74 18.85
N GLU A 209 -6.46 2.61 19.68
CA GLU A 209 -5.73 3.79 19.22
C GLU A 209 -4.27 3.43 18.99
N LEU A 210 -3.77 3.64 17.77
CA LEU A 210 -2.38 3.41 17.41
C LEU A 210 -1.53 4.59 17.90
N LEU A 211 -0.39 4.28 18.52
CA LEU A 211 0.56 5.28 19.01
C LEU A 211 1.88 5.23 18.25
N LEU A 212 2.47 4.04 18.15
CA LEU A 212 3.76 3.82 17.48
C LEU A 212 3.67 2.60 16.54
N ILE A 213 4.40 2.66 15.45
CA ILE A 213 4.69 1.55 14.54
C ILE A 213 6.22 1.47 14.42
N ASP A 214 6.81 0.34 14.78
CA ASP A 214 8.27 0.10 14.81
C ASP A 214 9.03 1.23 15.55
N GLY A 215 8.46 1.69 16.67
CA GLY A 215 8.99 2.80 17.47
C GLY A 215 8.80 4.19 16.87
N VAL A 216 8.22 4.33 15.67
CA VAL A 216 7.91 5.61 15.03
C VAL A 216 6.50 6.07 15.40
N PRO A 217 6.30 7.33 15.84
CA PRO A 217 4.96 7.88 16.08
C PRO A 217 4.05 7.73 14.86
N ILE A 218 2.83 7.23 15.06
CA ILE A 218 1.92 6.89 13.96
C ILE A 218 1.67 8.05 12.99
N ASP A 219 1.56 9.29 13.50
CA ASP A 219 1.38 10.47 12.64
C ASP A 219 2.58 10.69 11.73
N LYS A 220 3.79 10.50 12.25
CA LYS A 220 5.02 10.58 11.47
C LYS A 220 5.12 9.42 10.48
N TYR A 221 4.74 8.21 10.87
CA TYR A 221 4.74 7.03 10.01
C TYR A 221 3.80 7.21 8.81
N VAL A 222 2.55 7.64 9.07
CA VAL A 222 1.54 7.97 8.05
C VAL A 222 2.04 9.07 7.12
N LEU A 223 2.60 10.16 7.66
CA LEU A 223 3.12 11.25 6.83
C LEU A 223 4.30 10.81 5.96
N THR A 224 5.17 9.94 6.45
CA THR A 224 6.28 9.40 5.65
C THR A 224 5.77 8.56 4.49
N LEU A 225 4.84 7.62 4.74
CA LEU A 225 4.22 6.82 3.69
C LEU A 225 3.46 7.70 2.68
N GLY A 226 2.73 8.68 3.18
CA GLY A 226 1.97 9.64 2.38
C GLY A 226 2.84 10.50 1.47
N LYS A 227 3.99 10.98 1.96
CA LYS A 227 4.95 11.75 1.13
C LYS A 227 5.54 10.94 -0.01
N ASN A 228 5.68 9.64 0.19
CA ASN A 228 6.17 8.71 -0.84
C ASN A 228 5.04 8.22 -1.76
N SER A 229 3.80 8.67 -1.53
CA SER A 229 2.72 8.53 -2.50
C SER A 229 2.71 9.76 -3.42
N SER A 230 2.36 9.58 -4.69
CA SER A 230 2.27 10.66 -5.71
C SER A 230 1.11 11.66 -5.46
N ALA A 231 0.75 11.91 -4.20
CA ALA A 231 -0.42 12.67 -3.78
C ALA A 231 -0.15 14.18 -3.83
N SER A 232 -1.02 14.88 -4.55
CA SER A 232 -0.85 16.29 -4.94
C SER A 232 -0.94 17.32 -3.80
N ASN A 233 -1.35 16.93 -2.59
CA ASN A 233 -1.46 17.84 -1.44
C ASN A 233 -1.40 17.10 -0.11
N LEU A 234 -1.16 17.84 0.99
CA LEU A 234 -0.99 17.27 2.33
C LEU A 234 -2.18 16.43 2.81
N ALA A 235 -3.42 16.83 2.49
CA ALA A 235 -4.61 16.07 2.89
C ALA A 235 -4.65 14.71 2.18
N ALA A 236 -4.40 14.70 0.87
CA ALA A 236 -4.31 13.48 0.06
C ALA A 236 -3.11 12.61 0.46
N GLN A 237 -1.98 13.21 0.84
CA GLN A 237 -0.83 12.47 1.39
C GLN A 237 -1.20 11.79 2.71
N ILE A 238 -1.90 12.46 3.62
CA ILE A 238 -2.36 11.86 4.87
C ILE A 238 -3.30 10.69 4.59
N ASP A 239 -4.27 10.86 3.68
CA ASP A 239 -5.23 9.80 3.35
C ASP A 239 -4.55 8.60 2.68
N SER A 240 -3.62 8.86 1.75
CA SER A 240 -2.80 7.81 1.13
C SER A 240 -1.91 7.10 2.16
N GLY A 241 -1.31 7.84 3.10
CA GLY A 241 -0.51 7.29 4.17
C GLY A 241 -1.31 6.39 5.11
N ILE A 242 -2.55 6.78 5.46
CA ILE A 242 -3.47 5.96 6.25
C ILE A 242 -3.79 4.66 5.52
N PHE A 243 -4.09 4.75 4.22
CA PHE A 243 -4.35 3.58 3.39
C PHE A 243 -3.13 2.64 3.34
N LEU A 244 -1.93 3.17 3.12
CA LEU A 244 -0.68 2.42 3.02
C LEU A 244 -0.23 1.74 4.33
N VAL A 245 -0.76 2.19 5.48
CA VAL A 245 -0.59 1.47 6.76
C VAL A 245 -1.38 0.15 6.75
N SER A 246 -2.56 0.14 6.13
CA SER A 246 -3.47 -1.01 6.15
C SER A 246 -3.22 -1.99 5.01
N PHE A 247 -2.92 -1.46 3.83
CA PHE A 247 -2.71 -2.23 2.60
C PHE A 247 -1.58 -1.66 1.78
N ARG A 248 -0.74 -2.53 1.22
CA ARG A 248 0.25 -2.15 0.22
C ARG A 248 0.14 -3.05 -0.99
N THR A 249 -0.13 -2.47 -2.14
CA THR A 249 -0.12 -3.20 -3.40
C THR A 249 1.33 -3.36 -3.84
N LEU A 250 1.87 -4.57 -3.73
CA LEU A 250 3.29 -4.83 -3.99
C LEU A 250 3.68 -4.67 -5.46
N ALA A 251 2.69 -4.46 -6.35
CA ALA A 251 2.92 -4.07 -7.73
C ALA A 251 3.60 -2.71 -7.88
N PHE A 252 3.32 -1.74 -7.00
CA PHE A 252 3.74 -0.34 -7.20
C PHE A 252 3.88 0.50 -5.90
N ASP A 253 3.47 -0.05 -4.76
CA ASP A 253 3.65 0.59 -3.44
C ASP A 253 4.96 0.12 -2.80
N PRO A 254 5.58 0.91 -1.90
CA PRO A 254 6.80 0.50 -1.22
C PRO A 254 6.64 -0.82 -0.47
N ILE A 255 7.51 -1.78 -0.79
CA ILE A 255 7.53 -3.09 -0.14
C ILE A 255 7.87 -2.89 1.35
N PRO A 256 7.20 -3.59 2.29
CA PRO A 256 7.57 -3.50 3.69
C PRO A 256 8.99 -4.03 3.93
N PHE A 257 9.78 -3.28 4.71
CA PHE A 257 11.19 -3.61 4.99
C PHE A 257 11.38 -4.84 5.90
N SER A 258 10.34 -5.20 6.66
CA SER A 258 10.33 -6.33 7.59
C SER A 258 9.10 -7.18 7.32
N SER A 259 9.17 -8.48 7.61
CA SER A 259 8.02 -9.40 7.56
C SER A 259 7.12 -9.29 8.79
N THR A 260 7.52 -8.50 9.79
CA THR A 260 6.75 -8.21 11.00
C THR A 260 6.81 -6.73 11.36
N VAL A 261 5.82 -6.28 12.12
CA VAL A 261 5.70 -4.90 12.59
C VAL A 261 5.31 -4.87 14.06
N ASP A 262 6.01 -4.06 14.85
CA ASP A 262 5.69 -3.81 16.26
C ASP A 262 4.76 -2.61 16.40
N ILE A 263 3.59 -2.84 16.99
CA ILE A 263 2.57 -1.79 17.18
C ILE A 263 2.37 -1.53 18.67
N VAL A 264 2.55 -0.26 19.05
CA VAL A 264 2.17 0.24 20.37
C VAL A 264 0.80 0.91 20.27
N TYR A 265 -0.15 0.47 21.10
CA TYR A 265 -1.54 0.92 21.05
C TYR A 265 -2.17 1.10 22.44
N LEU A 266 -3.21 1.92 22.51
CA LEU A 266 -4.13 1.99 23.64
C LEU A 266 -5.36 1.15 23.32
N LYS A 267 -5.68 0.19 24.20
CA LYS A 267 -6.97 -0.50 24.15
C LYS A 267 -8.08 0.52 24.43
N SER A 268 -9.09 0.57 23.57
CA SER A 268 -10.30 1.32 23.91
C SER A 268 -11.23 0.49 24.79
N GLU A 269 -11.85 1.13 25.78
CA GLU A 269 -12.91 0.51 26.61
C GLU A 269 -14.29 0.54 25.92
N GLY A 270 -14.35 0.94 24.65
CA GLY A 270 -15.54 0.96 23.80
C GLY A 270 -15.28 1.75 22.51
N ILE A 271 -16.21 1.74 21.56
CA ILE A 271 -16.07 2.56 20.35
C ILE A 271 -16.20 4.02 20.77
N ARG A 272 -15.12 4.81 20.70
CA ARG A 272 -15.20 6.28 20.86
C ARG A 272 -15.98 6.80 19.64
N LYS A 273 -17.18 7.33 19.89
CA LYS A 273 -18.08 7.87 18.85
C LYS A 273 -17.68 9.27 18.42
#